data_AF-A0A635W9Z9-F1
#
_entry.id   AF-A0A635W9Z9-F1
#
_cell.length_a   1.000
_cell.length_b   1.000
_cell.length_c   1.000
_cell.angle_alpha   90.00
_cell.angle_beta   90.00
_cell.angle_gamma   90.00
#
_symmetry.space_group_name_H-M   'P 1'
#
loop_
_entity.id
_entity.type
_entity.pdbx_description
1 polymer ?
#
loop_
_entity_poly.entity_id
_entity_poly.type
_entity_poly.pdbx_seq_one_letter_code
_entity_poly.pdbx_strand_id
1 'polypeptide(L)'
;MPSIFEKYQLKQVINASGRMTALGVSTPRPEVIDAAMAGMNQYFEMKDLVNKTGEYIAKLLEVEGATVVSCASAGLAQSVEDSDWLLENLHVTPIENNEIVLPKGHNVNFGAPVGTMVALGGGKLVEAGYANECSAAQLAAAITPRTAAILYIKSHHCVQKSMLSVEQAAVVARTHNLPLIVDAAAEEDLQCYYRVGADLVIYSGAKAIEGPTSGLVIGKTQYVEWVKRQSAGIGRAMKVGKEGIVGLTCAIELYLRAQKESGAEMVEKMAPFIDTLNTFNGVSARVVWDSAGRDIARTEIKFDEAVTGIATGELVDALKQGEYAIYFRGYKANEGIIEADVRSVDRAQLAIVARRIGEVINQEKQA
;
A
#
# COMPACT_ATOMS: atom_id res chain seq x y z
N MET A 1 14.90 -23.35 -22.22
CA MET A 1 14.23 -22.10 -22.62
C MET A 1 14.92 -20.95 -21.92
N PRO A 2 15.14 -19.79 -22.58
CA PRO A 2 15.67 -18.61 -21.91
C PRO A 2 14.77 -18.25 -20.72
N SER A 3 15.37 -17.69 -19.67
CA SER A 3 14.62 -17.15 -18.54
C SER A 3 13.64 -16.05 -19.00
N ILE A 4 12.62 -15.74 -18.19
CA ILE A 4 11.71 -14.62 -18.49
C ILE A 4 12.47 -13.29 -18.61
N PHE A 5 13.56 -13.12 -17.87
CA PHE A 5 14.41 -11.93 -17.90
C PHE A 5 15.13 -11.80 -19.24
N GLU A 6 15.78 -12.87 -19.72
CA GLU A 6 16.48 -12.87 -21.01
C GLU A 6 15.50 -12.71 -22.18
N LYS A 7 14.35 -13.41 -22.13
CA LYS A 7 13.33 -13.36 -23.18
C LYS A 7 12.81 -11.95 -23.43
N TYR A 8 12.58 -11.19 -22.35
CA TYR A 8 12.01 -9.84 -22.43
C TYR A 8 13.05 -8.73 -22.20
N GLN A 9 14.35 -9.08 -22.13
CA GLN A 9 15.46 -8.16 -21.89
C GLN A 9 15.26 -7.31 -20.61
N LEU A 10 14.74 -7.94 -19.56
CA LEU A 10 14.47 -7.31 -18.27
C LEU A 10 15.68 -7.44 -17.34
N LYS A 11 15.95 -6.39 -16.58
CA LYS A 11 16.94 -6.44 -15.49
C LYS A 11 16.41 -7.30 -14.35
N GLN A 12 17.32 -8.01 -13.67
CA GLN A 12 17.02 -8.54 -12.35
C GLN A 12 17.00 -7.40 -11.33
N VAL A 13 16.14 -7.50 -10.33
CA VAL A 13 15.89 -6.43 -9.36
C VAL A 13 16.12 -6.93 -7.95
N ILE A 14 16.83 -6.15 -7.13
CA ILE A 14 16.88 -6.31 -5.68
C ILE A 14 16.09 -5.14 -5.07
N ASN A 15 14.99 -5.46 -4.40
CA ASN A 15 14.08 -4.48 -3.82
C ASN A 15 14.39 -4.24 -2.34
N ALA A 16 15.33 -3.34 -2.07
CA ALA A 16 15.60 -2.79 -0.73
C ALA A 16 14.74 -1.56 -0.41
N SER A 17 13.66 -1.30 -1.17
CA SER A 17 12.76 -0.14 -1.00
C SER A 17 11.48 -0.49 -0.20
N GLY A 18 11.31 -1.77 0.16
CA GLY A 18 10.14 -2.29 0.87
C GLY A 18 9.06 -2.76 -0.11
N ARG A 19 7.80 -2.40 0.13
CA ARG A 19 6.67 -2.78 -0.74
C ARG A 19 6.40 -1.69 -1.80
N MET A 20 7.39 -1.42 -2.65
CA MET A 20 7.31 -0.35 -3.65
C MET A 20 6.44 -0.73 -4.86
N THR A 21 5.45 0.11 -5.20
CA THR A 21 4.53 -0.10 -6.33
C THR A 21 5.26 -0.28 -7.66
N ALA A 22 6.29 0.53 -7.92
CA ALA A 22 7.04 0.51 -9.18
C ALA A 22 7.77 -0.82 -9.44
N LEU A 23 7.99 -1.66 -8.42
CA LEU A 23 8.67 -2.96 -8.54
C LEU A 23 7.72 -4.15 -8.41
N GLY A 24 6.40 -3.93 -8.47
CA GLY A 24 5.44 -5.01 -8.27
C GLY A 24 5.30 -5.44 -6.81
N VAL A 25 5.58 -4.54 -5.86
CA VAL A 25 5.29 -4.67 -4.42
C VAL A 25 5.92 -5.90 -3.73
N SER A 26 5.12 -6.86 -3.27
CA SER A 26 5.58 -8.09 -2.61
C SER A 26 5.62 -9.29 -3.56
N THR A 27 6.45 -10.28 -3.24
CA THR A 27 6.42 -11.59 -3.88
C THR A 27 5.51 -12.54 -3.09
N PRO A 28 4.47 -13.13 -3.71
CA PRO A 28 3.60 -14.10 -3.03
C PRO A 28 4.34 -15.37 -2.64
N ARG A 29 3.84 -16.04 -1.59
CA ARG A 29 4.30 -17.39 -1.21
C ARG A 29 3.91 -18.42 -2.27
N PRO A 30 4.66 -19.53 -2.42
CA PRO A 30 4.35 -20.58 -3.41
C PRO A 30 2.88 -21.06 -3.35
N GLU A 31 2.31 -21.20 -2.17
CA GLU A 31 0.93 -21.64 -1.98
C GLU A 31 -0.09 -20.65 -2.57
N VAL A 32 0.20 -19.35 -2.51
CA VAL A 32 -0.63 -18.30 -3.13
C VAL A 32 -0.54 -18.39 -4.65
N ILE A 33 0.65 -18.64 -5.18
CA ILE A 33 0.89 -18.83 -6.62
C ILE A 33 0.10 -20.05 -7.10
N ASP A 34 0.19 -21.16 -6.39
CA ASP A 34 -0.53 -22.40 -6.72
C ASP A 34 -2.05 -22.21 -6.68
N ALA A 35 -2.57 -21.51 -5.67
CA ALA A 35 -3.98 -21.18 -5.57
C ALA A 35 -4.45 -20.29 -6.74
N ALA A 36 -3.68 -19.25 -7.09
CA ALA A 36 -3.96 -18.40 -8.24
C ALA A 36 -3.96 -19.19 -9.56
N MET A 37 -2.97 -20.06 -9.76
CA MET A 37 -2.88 -20.96 -10.92
C MET A 37 -4.05 -21.94 -10.98
N ALA A 38 -4.46 -22.51 -9.84
CA ALA A 38 -5.63 -23.38 -9.76
C ALA A 38 -6.90 -22.63 -10.19
N GLY A 39 -7.09 -21.39 -9.71
CA GLY A 39 -8.18 -20.53 -10.18
C GLY A 39 -8.14 -20.26 -11.69
N MET A 40 -6.95 -19.99 -12.24
CA MET A 40 -6.80 -19.77 -13.69
C MET A 40 -7.17 -20.99 -14.54
N ASN A 41 -7.02 -22.20 -14.01
CA ASN A 41 -7.32 -23.45 -14.73
C ASN A 41 -8.79 -23.90 -14.62
N GLN A 42 -9.69 -23.10 -14.02
CA GLN A 42 -11.10 -23.47 -13.81
C GLN A 42 -12.09 -22.42 -14.34
N TYR A 43 -13.30 -22.85 -14.70
CA TYR A 43 -14.42 -21.93 -14.93
C TYR A 43 -15.23 -21.75 -13.64
N PHE A 44 -15.78 -20.55 -13.44
CA PHE A 44 -16.62 -20.24 -12.29
C PHE A 44 -17.84 -19.43 -12.74
N GLU A 45 -18.96 -19.63 -12.05
CA GLU A 45 -19.98 -18.59 -11.95
C GLU A 45 -19.38 -17.43 -11.15
N MET A 46 -18.99 -16.35 -11.83
CA MET A 46 -18.19 -15.29 -11.20
C MET A 46 -18.90 -14.61 -10.04
N LYS A 47 -20.23 -14.49 -10.09
CA LYS A 47 -21.03 -13.94 -8.98
C LYS A 47 -20.90 -14.80 -7.72
N ASP A 48 -20.97 -16.12 -7.89
CA ASP A 48 -20.78 -17.08 -6.82
C ASP A 48 -19.34 -17.06 -6.29
N LEU A 49 -18.34 -16.98 -7.16
CA LEU A 49 -16.94 -16.88 -6.75
C LEU A 49 -16.72 -15.65 -5.87
N VAL A 50 -17.20 -14.47 -6.29
CA VAL A 50 -17.07 -13.22 -5.53
C VAL A 50 -17.82 -13.30 -4.20
N ASN A 51 -19.06 -13.78 -4.19
CA ASN A 51 -19.88 -13.80 -2.98
C ASN A 51 -19.40 -14.84 -1.96
N LYS A 52 -19.12 -16.07 -2.39
CA LYS A 52 -18.72 -17.16 -1.48
C LYS A 52 -17.33 -16.93 -0.90
N THR A 53 -16.38 -16.39 -1.70
CA THR A 53 -15.07 -16.00 -1.16
C THR A 53 -15.18 -14.79 -0.24
N GLY A 54 -16.03 -13.81 -0.57
CA GLY A 54 -16.35 -12.68 0.30
C GLY A 54 -16.91 -13.10 1.66
N GLU A 55 -17.92 -13.98 1.68
CA GLU A 55 -18.49 -14.54 2.92
C GLU A 55 -17.44 -15.32 3.73
N TYR A 56 -16.57 -16.06 3.06
CA TYR A 56 -15.50 -16.79 3.70
C TYR A 56 -14.47 -15.86 4.35
N ILE A 57 -14.01 -14.83 3.62
CA ILE A 57 -13.09 -13.81 4.15
C ILE A 57 -13.74 -13.04 5.29
N ALA A 58 -15.03 -12.68 5.17
CA ALA A 58 -15.77 -11.99 6.22
C ALA A 58 -15.78 -12.78 7.54
N LYS A 59 -15.95 -14.11 7.47
CA LYS A 59 -15.84 -15.01 8.63
C LYS A 59 -14.43 -15.04 9.21
N LEU A 60 -13.39 -15.11 8.37
CA LEU A 60 -11.99 -15.10 8.83
C LEU A 60 -11.63 -13.81 9.56
N LEU A 61 -12.19 -12.68 9.11
CA LEU A 61 -11.90 -11.35 9.63
C LEU A 61 -12.94 -10.85 10.65
N GLU A 62 -13.94 -11.65 10.99
CA GLU A 62 -15.01 -11.30 11.93
C GLU A 62 -15.71 -9.98 11.59
N VAL A 63 -15.98 -9.77 10.29
CA VAL A 63 -16.66 -8.57 9.76
C VAL A 63 -17.99 -8.94 9.10
N GLU A 64 -18.86 -7.95 8.92
CA GLU A 64 -20.18 -8.15 8.30
C GLU A 64 -20.08 -8.59 6.83
N GLY A 65 -19.21 -7.96 6.05
CA GLY A 65 -19.02 -8.28 4.64
C GLY A 65 -17.58 -8.08 4.17
N ALA A 66 -17.22 -8.79 3.11
CA ALA A 66 -15.97 -8.60 2.39
C ALA A 66 -16.16 -8.83 0.89
N THR A 67 -15.35 -8.15 0.08
CA THR A 67 -15.23 -8.40 -1.35
C THR A 67 -13.82 -8.11 -1.86
N VAL A 68 -13.44 -8.81 -2.92
CA VAL A 68 -12.15 -8.64 -3.60
C VAL A 68 -12.36 -7.78 -4.84
N VAL A 69 -11.54 -6.75 -4.99
CA VAL A 69 -11.50 -5.82 -6.13
C VAL A 69 -10.13 -5.86 -6.80
N SER A 70 -9.96 -5.16 -7.93
CA SER A 70 -8.71 -5.23 -8.73
C SER A 70 -7.50 -4.64 -8.02
N CYS A 71 -7.69 -3.63 -7.18
CA CYS A 71 -6.67 -3.00 -6.36
C CYS A 71 -7.32 -2.11 -5.30
N ALA A 72 -6.56 -1.66 -4.30
CA ALA A 72 -7.07 -0.76 -3.26
C ALA A 72 -7.67 0.53 -3.83
N SER A 73 -7.05 1.11 -4.87
CA SER A 73 -7.56 2.34 -5.51
C SER A 73 -8.89 2.12 -6.23
N ALA A 74 -9.10 0.93 -6.81
CA ALA A 74 -10.40 0.55 -7.35
C ALA A 74 -11.45 0.37 -6.25
N GLY A 75 -11.05 -0.17 -5.09
CA GLY A 75 -11.91 -0.23 -3.91
C GLY A 75 -12.35 1.15 -3.44
N LEU A 76 -11.43 2.11 -3.39
CA LEU A 76 -11.74 3.50 -3.03
C LEU A 76 -12.72 4.13 -4.01
N ALA A 77 -12.46 4.05 -5.32
CA ALA A 77 -13.36 4.63 -6.32
C ALA A 77 -14.76 4.01 -6.29
N GLN A 78 -14.87 2.70 -6.07
CA GLN A 78 -16.16 1.98 -6.01
C GLN A 78 -16.91 2.17 -4.68
N SER A 79 -16.30 2.81 -3.67
CA SER A 79 -16.90 3.04 -2.35
C SER A 79 -17.58 4.40 -2.20
N VAL A 80 -17.47 5.28 -3.20
CA VAL A 80 -17.86 6.70 -3.08
C VAL A 80 -19.37 6.91 -3.17
N GLU A 81 -20.03 6.26 -4.12
CA GLU A 81 -21.43 6.54 -4.48
C GLU A 81 -22.11 5.25 -5.01
N ASP A 82 -23.37 5.05 -4.65
CA ASP A 82 -24.19 3.96 -5.19
C ASP A 82 -25.66 4.39 -5.33
N SER A 83 -26.18 4.29 -6.55
CA SER A 83 -27.62 4.35 -6.83
C SER A 83 -27.92 3.62 -8.13
N ASP A 84 -29.17 3.18 -8.31
CA ASP A 84 -29.59 2.48 -9.53
C ASP A 84 -29.33 3.32 -10.79
N TRP A 85 -29.58 4.63 -10.72
CA TRP A 85 -29.34 5.53 -11.85
C TRP A 85 -27.85 5.79 -12.10
N LEU A 86 -27.09 6.10 -11.04
CA LEU A 86 -25.67 6.43 -11.17
C LEU A 86 -24.83 5.21 -11.56
N LEU A 87 -25.25 4.00 -11.21
CA LEU A 87 -24.56 2.78 -11.61
C LEU A 87 -24.38 2.70 -13.14
N GLU A 88 -25.39 3.13 -13.90
CA GLU A 88 -25.34 3.14 -15.37
C GLU A 88 -24.91 4.51 -15.94
N ASN A 89 -25.21 5.62 -15.24
CA ASN A 89 -25.13 6.98 -15.80
C ASN A 89 -24.13 7.91 -15.10
N LEU A 90 -23.21 7.39 -14.27
CA LEU A 90 -22.23 8.21 -13.54
C LEU A 90 -21.46 9.19 -14.44
N HIS A 91 -21.08 8.72 -15.62
CA HIS A 91 -20.24 9.43 -16.59
C HIS A 91 -20.88 10.71 -17.17
N VAL A 92 -22.20 10.89 -17.03
CA VAL A 92 -22.96 12.03 -17.59
C VAL A 92 -23.80 12.75 -16.56
N THR A 93 -23.94 12.22 -15.34
CA THR A 93 -24.87 12.73 -14.33
C THR A 93 -24.15 13.68 -13.37
N PRO A 94 -24.56 14.96 -13.28
CA PRO A 94 -24.13 15.84 -12.19
C PRO A 94 -24.66 15.31 -10.85
N ILE A 95 -23.81 15.29 -9.82
CA ILE A 95 -24.19 14.82 -8.49
C ILE A 95 -24.11 15.98 -7.51
N GLU A 96 -25.21 16.25 -6.80
CA GLU A 96 -25.29 17.34 -5.83
C GLU A 96 -24.74 16.93 -4.45
N ASN A 97 -25.15 15.77 -3.93
CA ASN A 97 -24.76 15.31 -2.60
C ASN A 97 -23.59 14.33 -2.68
N ASN A 98 -22.41 14.82 -3.10
CA ASN A 98 -21.24 13.99 -3.35
C ASN A 98 -19.97 14.47 -2.64
N GLU A 99 -20.08 15.33 -1.63
CA GLU A 99 -18.89 15.83 -0.95
C GLU A 99 -18.28 14.73 -0.06
N ILE A 100 -17.01 14.42 -0.29
CA ILE A 100 -16.23 13.46 0.49
C ILE A 100 -15.21 14.24 1.29
N VAL A 101 -15.44 14.32 2.60
CA VAL A 101 -14.62 15.13 3.51
C VAL A 101 -13.45 14.30 4.04
N LEU A 102 -12.23 14.83 3.96
CA LEU A 102 -11.03 14.22 4.57
C LEU A 102 -10.11 15.27 5.20
N PRO A 103 -9.24 14.89 6.14
CA PRO A 103 -8.14 15.75 6.58
C PRO A 103 -7.24 16.17 5.41
N LYS A 104 -6.88 17.46 5.34
CA LYS A 104 -6.04 18.00 4.25
C LYS A 104 -4.68 17.28 4.16
N GLY A 105 -4.07 16.94 5.30
CA GLY A 105 -2.82 16.16 5.36
C GLY A 105 -2.92 14.72 4.85
N HIS A 106 -4.11 14.25 4.48
CA HIS A 106 -4.36 12.92 3.90
C HIS A 106 -4.52 12.95 2.36
N ASN A 107 -4.66 14.12 1.73
CA ASN A 107 -4.72 14.24 0.28
C ASN A 107 -3.32 14.18 -0.33
N VAL A 108 -2.82 12.96 -0.53
CA VAL A 108 -1.42 12.68 -0.87
C VAL A 108 -1.27 12.10 -2.27
N ASN A 109 -0.05 12.10 -2.79
CA ASN A 109 0.33 11.34 -3.97
C ASN A 109 0.82 9.94 -3.56
N PHE A 110 0.11 8.90 -3.95
CA PHE A 110 0.50 7.49 -3.74
C PHE A 110 0.93 6.79 -5.05
N GLY A 111 1.23 7.57 -6.09
CA GLY A 111 1.32 7.16 -7.49
C GLY A 111 0.22 7.80 -8.35
N ALA A 112 -0.85 8.25 -7.71
CA ALA A 112 -1.88 9.14 -8.24
C ALA A 112 -2.42 10.03 -7.09
N PRO A 113 -3.11 11.14 -7.39
CA PRO A 113 -3.80 11.91 -6.36
C PRO A 113 -4.99 11.14 -5.77
N VAL A 114 -5.17 11.17 -4.45
CA VAL A 114 -6.36 10.60 -3.78
C VAL A 114 -7.65 11.16 -4.38
N GLY A 115 -7.69 12.46 -4.65
CA GLY A 115 -8.83 13.13 -5.28
C GLY A 115 -9.26 12.53 -6.62
N THR A 116 -8.35 11.93 -7.40
CA THR A 116 -8.71 11.25 -8.65
C THR A 116 -9.60 10.04 -8.39
N MET A 117 -9.31 9.25 -7.35
CA MET A 117 -10.12 8.06 -7.03
C MET A 117 -11.51 8.46 -6.55
N VAL A 118 -11.59 9.54 -5.76
CA VAL A 118 -12.86 10.11 -5.31
C VAL A 118 -13.68 10.62 -6.51
N ALA A 119 -13.05 11.35 -7.44
CA ALA A 119 -13.72 11.85 -8.64
C ALA A 119 -14.18 10.72 -9.59
N LEU A 120 -13.40 9.65 -9.74
CA LEU A 120 -13.80 8.48 -10.52
C LEU A 120 -15.06 7.81 -9.96
N GLY A 121 -15.24 7.84 -8.64
CA GLY A 121 -16.44 7.39 -7.95
C GLY A 121 -17.61 8.37 -7.97
N GLY A 122 -17.47 9.53 -8.62
CA GLY A 122 -18.50 10.59 -8.65
C GLY A 122 -18.43 11.59 -7.50
N GLY A 123 -17.45 11.46 -6.61
CA GLY A 123 -17.29 12.31 -5.43
C GLY A 123 -16.58 13.63 -5.72
N LYS A 124 -16.84 14.61 -4.87
CA LYS A 124 -16.09 15.87 -4.80
C LYS A 124 -15.30 15.91 -3.50
N LEU A 125 -13.97 15.96 -3.64
CA LEU A 125 -13.08 16.01 -2.49
C LEU A 125 -13.19 17.34 -1.74
N VAL A 126 -13.39 17.30 -0.41
CA VAL A 126 -13.42 18.47 0.48
C VAL A 126 -12.37 18.29 1.57
N GLU A 127 -11.40 19.21 1.64
CA GLU A 127 -10.31 19.14 2.59
C GLU A 127 -10.66 19.87 3.90
N ALA A 128 -10.50 19.19 5.02
CA ALA A 128 -10.69 19.73 6.36
C ALA A 128 -9.35 20.03 7.05
N GLY A 129 -9.33 21.08 7.86
CA GLY A 129 -8.14 21.48 8.61
C GLY A 129 -7.00 22.01 7.72
N TYR A 130 -5.77 21.73 8.11
CA TYR A 130 -4.54 22.25 7.51
C TYR A 130 -3.64 21.12 7.03
N ALA A 131 -2.61 21.46 6.24
CA ALA A 131 -1.69 20.48 5.70
C ALA A 131 -0.96 19.67 6.78
N ASN A 132 -0.79 20.25 7.97
CA ASN A 132 -0.05 19.68 9.10
C ASN A 132 -0.88 19.52 10.39
N GLU A 133 -2.19 19.78 10.36
CA GLU A 133 -3.08 19.59 11.51
C GLU A 133 -4.53 19.35 11.07
N CYS A 134 -5.23 18.42 11.71
CA CYS A 134 -6.68 18.31 11.61
C CYS A 134 -7.25 17.65 12.89
N SER A 135 -7.99 18.41 13.67
CA SER A 135 -8.74 17.96 14.85
C SER A 135 -10.13 17.45 14.47
N ALA A 136 -10.77 16.70 15.38
CA ALA A 136 -12.16 16.26 15.20
C ALA A 136 -13.14 17.43 14.95
N ALA A 137 -12.94 18.58 15.60
CA ALA A 137 -13.76 19.77 15.39
C ALA A 137 -13.54 20.39 14.01
N GLN A 138 -12.29 20.42 13.52
CA GLN A 138 -11.99 20.89 12.16
C GLN A 138 -12.57 19.96 11.09
N LEU A 139 -12.52 18.64 11.32
CA LEU A 139 -13.17 17.66 10.45
C LEU A 139 -14.69 17.88 10.40
N ALA A 140 -15.33 18.03 11.57
CA ALA A 140 -16.76 18.27 11.67
C ALA A 140 -17.19 19.60 11.02
N ALA A 141 -16.38 20.65 11.14
CA ALA A 141 -16.66 21.97 10.56
C ALA A 141 -16.66 21.98 9.02
N ALA A 142 -16.05 20.99 8.37
CA ALA A 142 -16.07 20.85 6.91
C ALA A 142 -17.29 20.09 6.38
N ILE A 143 -18.11 19.50 7.25
CA ILE A 143 -19.32 18.77 6.88
C ILE A 143 -20.42 19.75 6.48
N THR A 144 -21.08 19.47 5.36
CA THR A 144 -22.21 20.24 4.83
C THR A 144 -23.41 19.33 4.55
N PRO A 145 -24.59 19.87 4.24
CA PRO A 145 -25.72 19.05 3.78
C PRO A 145 -25.45 18.23 2.51
N ARG A 146 -24.40 18.56 1.73
CA ARG A 146 -23.98 17.79 0.54
C ARG A 146 -22.96 16.70 0.85
N THR A 147 -22.50 16.57 2.10
CA THR A 147 -21.52 15.55 2.48
C THR A 147 -22.14 14.16 2.39
N ALA A 148 -21.53 13.30 1.60
CA ALA A 148 -21.93 11.91 1.40
C ALA A 148 -21.16 10.95 2.32
N ALA A 149 -19.88 11.22 2.58
CA ALA A 149 -19.04 10.38 3.41
C ALA A 149 -17.85 11.15 4.01
N ILE A 150 -17.25 10.55 5.04
CA ILE A 150 -15.92 10.91 5.53
C ILE A 150 -14.92 9.89 5.01
N LEU A 151 -13.79 10.36 4.49
CA LEU A 151 -12.66 9.55 4.06
C LEU A 151 -11.45 9.77 4.97
N TYR A 152 -10.85 8.68 5.42
CA TYR A 152 -9.60 8.70 6.18
C TYR A 152 -8.56 7.86 5.45
N ILE A 153 -7.39 8.44 5.16
CA ILE A 153 -6.27 7.71 4.55
C ILE A 153 -5.23 7.41 5.63
N LYS A 154 -5.03 6.13 5.93
CA LYS A 154 -3.96 5.67 6.81
C LYS A 154 -2.77 5.22 5.96
N SER A 155 -1.76 6.08 5.90
CA SER A 155 -0.55 5.82 5.12
C SER A 155 0.65 6.61 5.66
N HIS A 156 1.85 6.05 5.49
CA HIS A 156 3.11 6.76 5.74
C HIS A 156 3.35 7.97 4.82
N HIS A 157 2.59 8.11 3.73
CA HIS A 157 2.61 9.31 2.89
C HIS A 157 1.84 10.47 3.54
N CYS A 158 0.91 10.19 4.46
CA CYS A 158 0.11 11.19 5.15
C CYS A 158 0.90 11.85 6.27
N VAL A 159 0.51 13.07 6.63
CA VAL A 159 1.07 13.73 7.81
C VAL A 159 0.52 13.05 9.06
N GLN A 160 1.39 12.58 9.95
CA GLN A 160 0.99 11.85 11.16
C GLN A 160 0.78 12.77 12.37
N LYS A 161 1.61 13.82 12.49
CA LYS A 161 1.58 14.73 13.64
C LYS A 161 0.31 15.59 13.60
N SER A 162 -0.31 15.78 14.77
CA SER A 162 -1.46 16.67 14.96
C SER A 162 -2.67 16.34 14.06
N MET A 163 -2.78 15.08 13.61
CA MET A 163 -3.98 14.55 12.97
C MET A 163 -4.82 13.80 13.99
N LEU A 164 -6.14 13.95 13.87
CA LEU A 164 -7.10 13.12 14.58
C LEU A 164 -6.89 11.64 14.23
N SER A 165 -7.23 10.75 15.16
CA SER A 165 -7.16 9.31 14.94
C SER A 165 -8.38 8.78 14.16
N VAL A 166 -8.33 7.52 13.71
CA VAL A 166 -9.46 6.87 13.03
C VAL A 166 -10.67 6.76 13.97
N GLU A 167 -10.44 6.47 15.25
CA GLU A 167 -11.48 6.41 16.29
C GLU A 167 -12.19 7.78 16.43
N GLN A 168 -11.43 8.87 16.40
CA GLN A 168 -11.98 10.22 16.48
C GLN A 168 -12.78 10.57 15.21
N ALA A 169 -12.30 10.18 14.03
CA ALA A 169 -13.06 10.31 12.79
C ALA A 169 -14.37 9.50 12.82
N ALA A 170 -14.35 8.29 13.38
CA ALA A 170 -15.54 7.45 13.54
C ALA A 170 -16.57 8.04 14.52
N VAL A 171 -16.12 8.76 15.55
CA VAL A 171 -17.02 9.55 16.42
C VAL A 171 -17.69 10.66 15.61
N VAL A 172 -16.92 11.45 14.84
CA VAL A 172 -17.48 12.52 13.99
C VAL A 172 -18.48 11.97 12.98
N ALA A 173 -18.13 10.89 12.26
CA ALA A 173 -18.99 10.24 11.28
C ALA A 173 -20.34 9.83 11.90
N ARG A 174 -20.32 9.17 13.06
CA ARG A 174 -21.53 8.76 13.78
C ARG A 174 -22.36 9.95 14.25
N THR A 175 -21.74 11.00 14.80
CA THR A 175 -22.46 12.21 15.26
C THR A 175 -23.20 12.90 14.12
N HIS A 176 -22.67 12.83 12.90
CA HIS A 176 -23.25 13.45 11.71
C HIS A 176 -24.06 12.50 10.82
N ASN A 177 -24.23 11.23 11.22
CA ASN A 177 -24.89 10.18 10.44
C ASN A 177 -24.28 9.97 9.04
N LEU A 178 -22.96 10.01 8.93
CA LEU A 178 -22.22 9.78 7.70
C LEU A 178 -21.43 8.46 7.77
N PRO A 179 -21.25 7.75 6.63
CA PRO A 179 -20.33 6.63 6.57
C PRO A 179 -18.88 7.10 6.68
N LEU A 180 -18.05 6.29 7.34
CA LEU A 180 -16.60 6.42 7.36
C LEU A 180 -15.94 5.38 6.47
N ILE A 181 -15.22 5.84 5.45
CA ILE A 181 -14.36 5.04 4.58
C ILE A 181 -12.92 5.19 5.05
N VAL A 182 -12.24 4.09 5.33
CA VAL A 182 -10.81 4.07 5.68
C VAL A 182 -10.01 3.38 4.59
N ASP A 183 -9.13 4.12 3.91
CA ASP A 183 -8.08 3.52 3.08
C ASP A 183 -6.89 3.17 3.97
N ALA A 184 -6.68 1.87 4.19
CA ALA A 184 -5.63 1.29 5.00
C ALA A 184 -4.70 0.42 4.12
N ALA A 185 -4.46 0.82 2.87
CA ALA A 185 -3.86 -0.03 1.84
C ALA A 185 -2.58 -0.78 2.25
N ALA A 186 -1.73 -0.20 3.11
CA ALA A 186 -0.45 -0.77 3.53
C ALA A 186 -0.41 -1.20 5.01
N GLU A 187 -1.55 -1.17 5.69
CA GLU A 187 -1.66 -1.53 7.10
C GLU A 187 -1.71 -3.05 7.28
N GLU A 188 -1.34 -3.49 8.48
CA GLU A 188 -1.10 -4.89 8.78
C GLU A 188 -2.17 -5.54 9.66
N ASP A 189 -2.90 -4.74 10.44
CA ASP A 189 -4.06 -5.24 11.18
C ASP A 189 -5.29 -5.07 10.31
N LEU A 190 -5.81 -6.21 9.82
CA LEU A 190 -6.95 -6.22 8.92
C LEU A 190 -8.29 -5.96 9.64
N GLN A 191 -8.33 -5.98 10.97
CA GLN A 191 -9.56 -5.89 11.77
C GLN A 191 -9.67 -4.57 12.56
N CYS A 192 -8.53 -3.95 12.92
CA CYS A 192 -8.48 -2.78 13.79
C CYS A 192 -9.42 -1.66 13.35
N TYR A 193 -9.30 -1.21 12.09
CA TYR A 193 -10.06 -0.04 11.61
C TYR A 193 -11.57 -0.29 11.53
N TYR A 194 -11.98 -1.53 11.28
CA TYR A 194 -13.38 -1.93 11.34
C TYR A 194 -13.89 -1.90 12.79
N ARG A 195 -13.14 -2.49 13.73
CA ARG A 195 -13.49 -2.53 15.16
C ARG A 195 -13.63 -1.15 15.80
N VAL A 196 -12.87 -0.16 15.32
CA VAL A 196 -12.95 1.22 15.83
C VAL A 196 -14.07 2.06 15.20
N GLY A 197 -14.83 1.48 14.27
CA GLY A 197 -16.08 2.04 13.76
C GLY A 197 -16.06 2.54 12.32
N ALA A 198 -15.10 2.10 11.49
CA ALA A 198 -15.17 2.33 10.06
C ALA A 198 -16.29 1.50 9.41
N ASP A 199 -17.03 2.09 8.48
CA ASP A 199 -18.10 1.43 7.74
C ASP A 199 -17.56 0.62 6.55
N LEU A 200 -16.46 1.10 5.95
CA LEU A 200 -15.66 0.41 4.94
C LEU A 200 -14.17 0.57 5.26
N VAL A 201 -13.40 -0.51 5.09
CA VAL A 201 -11.94 -0.48 5.16
C VAL A 201 -11.36 -1.14 3.91
N ILE A 202 -10.36 -0.50 3.33
CA ILE A 202 -9.75 -0.90 2.06
C ILE A 202 -8.28 -1.25 2.28
N TYR A 203 -7.89 -2.45 1.86
CA TYR A 203 -6.51 -2.93 1.92
C TYR A 203 -5.99 -3.28 0.53
N SER A 204 -4.66 -3.18 0.35
CA SER A 204 -4.01 -3.72 -0.84
C SER A 204 -3.62 -5.18 -0.62
N GLY A 205 -4.10 -6.07 -1.48
CA GLY A 205 -3.77 -7.49 -1.41
C GLY A 205 -2.28 -7.76 -1.62
N ALA A 206 -1.61 -6.97 -2.46
CA ALA A 206 -0.21 -7.19 -2.82
C ALA A 206 0.80 -6.43 -1.95
N LYS A 207 0.39 -5.83 -0.82
CA LYS A 207 1.32 -5.13 0.09
C LYS A 207 1.63 -5.98 1.31
N ALA A 208 0.90 -5.79 2.41
CA ALA A 208 1.14 -6.50 3.66
C ALA A 208 0.74 -7.98 3.55
N ILE A 209 -0.32 -8.27 2.80
CA ILE A 209 -0.93 -9.61 2.69
C ILE A 209 -0.16 -10.53 1.75
N GLU A 210 0.73 -9.99 0.91
CA GLU A 210 1.54 -10.75 -0.05
C GLU A 210 0.71 -11.55 -1.09
N GLY A 211 -0.48 -11.07 -1.41
CA GLY A 211 -1.33 -11.62 -2.46
C GLY A 211 -0.97 -11.13 -3.88
N PRO A 212 -1.64 -11.66 -4.92
CA PRO A 212 -1.59 -11.08 -6.27
C PRO A 212 -2.14 -9.65 -6.28
N THR A 213 -1.88 -8.88 -7.34
CA THR A 213 -2.46 -7.54 -7.53
C THR A 213 -3.98 -7.60 -7.39
N SER A 214 -4.46 -7.03 -6.28
CA SER A 214 -5.85 -7.10 -5.84
C SER A 214 -6.05 -6.08 -4.71
N GLY A 215 -7.31 -5.80 -4.39
CA GLY A 215 -7.72 -5.04 -3.20
C GLY A 215 -8.73 -5.84 -2.41
N LEU A 216 -8.72 -5.65 -1.10
CA LEU A 216 -9.73 -6.17 -0.18
C LEU A 216 -10.56 -5.00 0.30
N VAL A 217 -11.88 -5.09 0.18
CA VAL A 217 -12.81 -4.17 0.81
C VAL A 217 -13.63 -4.95 1.83
N ILE A 218 -13.57 -4.53 3.09
CA ILE A 218 -14.33 -5.11 4.20
C ILE A 218 -15.20 -4.04 4.85
N GLY A 219 -16.24 -4.44 5.55
CA GLY A 219 -17.05 -3.49 6.30
C GLY A 219 -18.48 -3.96 6.50
N LYS A 220 -19.40 -3.02 6.66
CA LYS A 220 -20.83 -3.32 6.80
C LYS A 220 -21.42 -3.88 5.51
N THR A 221 -22.35 -4.82 5.65
CA THR A 221 -22.93 -5.55 4.51
C THR A 221 -23.46 -4.60 3.44
N GLN A 222 -24.19 -3.56 3.83
CA GLN A 222 -24.76 -2.58 2.90
C GLN A 222 -23.71 -1.98 1.97
N TYR A 223 -22.62 -1.44 2.53
CA TYR A 223 -21.60 -0.74 1.75
C TYR A 223 -20.72 -1.71 0.95
N VAL A 224 -20.49 -2.93 1.45
CA VAL A 224 -19.79 -3.96 0.69
C VAL A 224 -20.61 -4.40 -0.53
N GLU A 225 -21.94 -4.54 -0.39
CA GLU A 225 -22.82 -4.83 -1.52
C GLU A 225 -22.84 -3.69 -2.55
N TRP A 226 -22.79 -2.42 -2.11
CA TRP A 226 -22.62 -1.27 -3.01
C TRP A 226 -21.36 -1.39 -3.86
N VAL A 227 -20.22 -1.71 -3.25
CA VAL A 227 -18.95 -1.93 -3.97
C VAL A 227 -19.08 -3.07 -4.98
N LYS A 228 -19.74 -4.18 -4.63
CA LYS A 228 -19.97 -5.31 -5.55
C LYS A 228 -20.82 -4.91 -6.76
N ARG A 229 -21.84 -4.07 -6.56
CA ARG A 229 -22.71 -3.59 -7.64
C ARG A 229 -21.93 -2.83 -8.71
N GLN A 230 -20.90 -2.08 -8.31
CA GLN A 230 -20.06 -1.31 -9.23
C GLN A 230 -19.37 -2.15 -10.31
N SER A 231 -19.35 -3.48 -10.20
CA SER A 231 -18.96 -4.38 -11.31
C SER A 231 -19.79 -4.18 -12.60
N ALA A 232 -21.03 -3.69 -12.48
CA ALA A 232 -21.88 -3.28 -13.59
C ALA A 232 -21.70 -1.81 -14.01
N GLY A 233 -21.03 -0.99 -13.19
CA GLY A 233 -20.73 0.43 -13.43
C GLY A 233 -19.23 0.66 -13.66
N ILE A 234 -18.64 1.63 -12.95
CA ILE A 234 -17.23 2.01 -13.13
C ILE A 234 -16.25 0.87 -12.84
N GLY A 235 -16.63 -0.06 -11.96
CA GLY A 235 -15.85 -1.26 -11.64
C GLY A 235 -15.69 -2.20 -12.83
N ARG A 236 -16.48 -2.03 -13.90
CA ARG A 236 -16.32 -2.81 -15.14
C ARG A 236 -14.97 -2.59 -15.81
N ALA A 237 -14.46 -1.35 -15.75
CA ALA A 237 -13.12 -0.99 -16.22
C ALA A 237 -12.02 -1.39 -15.22
N MET A 238 -12.39 -1.72 -13.98
CA MET A 238 -11.50 -2.08 -12.87
C MET A 238 -11.69 -3.55 -12.46
N LYS A 239 -11.97 -4.42 -13.43
CA LYS A 239 -12.35 -5.81 -13.16
C LYS A 239 -11.19 -6.59 -12.53
N VAL A 240 -11.49 -7.35 -11.47
CA VAL A 240 -10.55 -8.33 -10.89
C VAL A 240 -10.68 -9.69 -11.58
N GLY A 241 -9.56 -10.36 -11.80
CA GLY A 241 -9.53 -11.72 -12.32
C GLY A 241 -9.72 -12.78 -11.21
N LYS A 242 -10.04 -14.00 -11.62
CA LYS A 242 -10.25 -15.15 -10.72
C LYS A 242 -8.97 -15.54 -9.97
N GLU A 243 -7.82 -15.33 -10.59
CA GLU A 243 -6.50 -15.44 -9.98
C GLU A 243 -6.30 -14.45 -8.83
N GLY A 244 -6.80 -13.22 -8.98
CA GLY A 244 -6.79 -12.20 -7.94
C GLY A 244 -7.68 -12.60 -6.76
N ILE A 245 -8.90 -13.08 -7.04
CA ILE A 245 -9.86 -13.50 -6.00
C ILE A 245 -9.33 -14.71 -5.22
N VAL A 246 -8.98 -15.80 -5.91
CA VAL A 246 -8.54 -17.04 -5.26
C VAL A 246 -7.18 -16.86 -4.59
N GLY A 247 -6.23 -16.21 -5.27
CA GLY A 247 -4.91 -15.94 -4.73
C GLY A 247 -4.96 -15.04 -3.49
N LEU A 248 -5.73 -13.95 -3.51
CA LEU A 248 -5.87 -13.09 -2.33
C LEU A 248 -6.55 -13.81 -1.17
N THR A 249 -7.57 -14.64 -1.44
CA THR A 249 -8.24 -15.43 -0.40
C THR A 249 -7.24 -16.33 0.32
N CYS A 250 -6.42 -17.07 -0.42
CA CYS A 250 -5.35 -17.91 0.14
C CYS A 250 -4.30 -17.07 0.89
N ALA A 251 -3.89 -15.93 0.34
CA ALA A 251 -2.93 -15.04 0.98
C ALA A 251 -3.42 -14.54 2.35
N ILE A 252 -4.72 -14.22 2.49
CA ILE A 252 -5.32 -13.83 3.77
C ILE A 252 -5.25 -14.98 4.79
N GLU A 253 -5.56 -16.21 4.40
CA GLU A 253 -5.47 -17.37 5.29
C GLU A 253 -4.06 -17.57 5.84
N LEU A 254 -3.06 -17.48 4.96
CA LEU A 254 -1.65 -17.59 5.34
C LEU A 254 -1.22 -16.42 6.20
N TYR A 255 -1.66 -15.21 5.87
CA TYR A 255 -1.33 -13.99 6.60
C TYR A 255 -1.80 -14.06 8.06
N LEU A 256 -3.02 -14.52 8.30
CA LEU A 256 -3.58 -14.66 9.65
C LEU A 256 -2.90 -15.75 10.49
N ARG A 257 -2.23 -16.72 9.86
CA ARG A 257 -1.53 -17.83 10.54
C ARG A 257 -0.03 -17.61 10.66
N ALA A 258 0.53 -16.71 9.86
CA ALA A 258 1.98 -16.51 9.79
C ALA A 258 2.50 -15.83 11.05
N GLN A 259 3.61 -16.35 11.58
CA GLN A 259 4.45 -15.57 12.48
C GLN A 259 5.14 -14.48 11.64
N LYS A 260 4.94 -13.23 12.04
CA LYS A 260 5.62 -12.10 11.41
C LYS A 260 7.06 -12.05 11.91
N GLU A 261 7.98 -11.78 10.99
CA GLU A 261 9.36 -11.42 11.35
C GLU A 261 9.29 -10.16 12.22
N SER A 262 9.81 -10.26 13.44
CA SER A 262 9.90 -9.17 14.39
C SER A 262 11.00 -8.18 14.00
N GLY A 263 10.90 -6.95 14.49
CA GLY A 263 11.97 -5.97 14.27
C GLY A 263 13.33 -6.43 14.82
N ALA A 264 13.36 -7.24 15.89
CA ALA A 264 14.59 -7.83 16.42
C ALA A 264 15.23 -8.83 15.44
N GLU A 265 14.42 -9.72 14.83
CA GLU A 265 14.89 -10.65 13.80
C GLU A 265 15.38 -9.89 12.56
N MET A 266 14.71 -8.79 12.18
CA MET A 266 15.18 -7.90 11.11
C MET A 266 16.56 -7.29 11.44
N VAL A 267 16.77 -6.86 12.68
CA VAL A 267 18.08 -6.35 13.16
C VAL A 267 19.16 -7.41 13.03
N GLU A 268 18.90 -8.63 13.50
CA GLU A 268 19.85 -9.74 13.38
C GLU A 268 20.17 -10.10 11.93
N LYS A 269 19.17 -10.02 11.05
CA LYS A 269 19.34 -10.23 9.61
C LYS A 269 20.28 -9.20 8.98
N MET A 270 20.16 -7.93 9.37
CA MET A 270 20.93 -6.83 8.78
C MET A 270 22.26 -6.52 9.47
N ALA A 271 22.54 -7.06 10.65
CA ALA A 271 23.79 -6.76 11.38
C ALA A 271 25.07 -6.98 10.54
N PRO A 272 25.26 -8.13 9.85
CA PRO A 272 26.47 -8.32 9.02
C PRO A 272 26.56 -7.34 7.83
N PHE A 273 25.39 -6.92 7.31
CA PHE A 273 25.31 -5.94 6.25
C PHE A 273 25.76 -4.56 6.74
N ILE A 274 25.28 -4.14 7.91
CA ILE A 274 25.69 -2.90 8.59
C ILE A 274 27.18 -2.91 8.89
N ASP A 275 27.70 -4.00 9.46
CA ASP A 275 29.11 -4.12 9.80
C ASP A 275 29.98 -3.97 8.55
N THR A 276 29.58 -4.59 7.43
CA THR A 276 30.28 -4.47 6.15
C THR A 276 30.28 -3.04 5.64
N LEU A 277 29.12 -2.37 5.62
CA LEU A 277 29.02 -0.98 5.13
C LEU A 277 29.87 -0.01 5.96
N ASN A 278 29.94 -0.21 7.28
CA ASN A 278 30.75 0.60 8.18
C ASN A 278 32.26 0.42 7.99
N THR A 279 32.71 -0.52 7.14
CA THR A 279 34.12 -0.64 6.74
C THR A 279 34.49 0.28 5.57
N PHE A 280 33.51 0.83 4.85
CA PHE A 280 33.76 1.69 3.69
C PHE A 280 34.03 3.13 4.12
N ASN A 281 35.10 3.72 3.58
CA ASN A 281 35.44 5.11 3.88
C ASN A 281 34.36 6.07 3.36
N GLY A 282 33.84 6.93 4.23
CA GLY A 282 32.75 7.85 3.88
C GLY A 282 31.34 7.22 3.94
N VAL A 283 31.19 6.01 4.48
CA VAL A 283 29.88 5.38 4.68
C VAL A 283 29.65 5.09 6.15
N SER A 284 28.44 5.37 6.63
CA SER A 284 27.98 4.94 7.94
C SER A 284 26.59 4.32 7.83
N ALA A 285 26.37 3.22 8.54
CA ALA A 285 25.13 2.48 8.53
C ALA A 285 24.66 2.19 9.96
N ARG A 286 23.35 2.31 10.20
CA ARG A 286 22.74 2.03 11.50
C ARG A 286 21.30 1.55 11.37
N VAL A 287 20.79 0.96 12.44
CA VAL A 287 19.38 0.57 12.54
C VAL A 287 18.51 1.81 12.79
N VAL A 288 17.40 1.92 12.05
CA VAL A 288 16.32 2.87 12.30
C VAL A 288 14.96 2.16 12.27
N TRP A 289 13.99 2.73 12.97
CA TRP A 289 12.62 2.21 13.04
C TRP A 289 11.66 2.99 12.15
N ASP A 290 10.60 2.33 11.67
CA ASP A 290 9.58 2.95 10.84
C ASP A 290 8.87 4.12 11.53
N SER A 291 8.79 5.26 10.85
CA SER A 291 8.22 6.49 11.38
C SER A 291 6.70 6.45 11.57
N ALA A 292 6.00 5.49 10.96
CA ALA A 292 4.56 5.30 11.14
C ALA A 292 4.21 4.43 12.36
N GLY A 293 5.23 4.01 13.15
CA GLY A 293 5.04 3.29 14.41
C GLY A 293 4.90 1.76 14.27
N ARG A 294 5.22 1.21 13.10
CA ARG A 294 5.21 -0.25 12.87
C ARG A 294 6.52 -0.89 13.37
N ASP A 295 6.46 -2.16 13.75
CA ASP A 295 7.62 -2.97 14.15
C ASP A 295 8.47 -3.38 12.93
N ILE A 296 8.99 -2.38 12.21
CA ILE A 296 9.81 -2.55 11.01
C ILE A 296 11.14 -1.85 11.26
N ALA A 297 12.20 -2.64 11.35
CA ALA A 297 13.56 -2.14 11.42
C ALA A 297 14.17 -2.05 10.00
N ARG A 298 14.92 -0.99 9.74
CA ARG A 298 15.62 -0.74 8.47
C ARG A 298 17.08 -0.38 8.71
N THR A 299 17.90 -0.51 7.67
CA THR A 299 19.24 0.06 7.67
C THR A 299 19.19 1.47 7.09
N GLU A 300 19.48 2.50 7.88
CA GLU A 300 19.81 3.83 7.38
C GLU A 300 21.28 3.82 6.94
N ILE A 301 21.56 4.26 5.73
CA ILE A 301 22.90 4.38 5.15
C ILE A 301 23.13 5.84 4.83
N LYS A 302 24.16 6.42 5.42
CA LYS A 302 24.60 7.78 5.19
C LYS A 302 25.93 7.78 4.46
N PHE A 303 26.00 8.56 3.39
CA PHE A 303 27.22 8.80 2.62
C PHE A 303 27.75 10.20 2.92
N ASP A 304 29.04 10.29 3.20
CA ASP A 304 29.76 11.55 3.26
C ASP A 304 30.27 11.88 1.85
N GLU A 305 29.51 12.71 1.14
CA GLU A 305 29.78 13.05 -0.27
C GLU A 305 31.16 13.69 -0.47
N ALA A 306 31.70 14.38 0.54
CA ALA A 306 33.04 14.95 0.48
C ALA A 306 34.14 13.87 0.51
N VAL A 307 33.85 12.71 1.11
CA VAL A 307 34.77 11.57 1.20
C VAL A 307 34.55 10.58 0.05
N THR A 308 33.30 10.36 -0.35
CA THR A 308 32.95 9.42 -1.44
C THR A 308 33.18 10.01 -2.83
N GLY A 309 33.22 11.32 -2.99
CA GLY A 309 33.41 12.00 -4.28
C GLY A 309 32.15 12.08 -5.15
N ILE A 310 31.19 11.19 -4.91
CA ILE A 310 29.92 11.08 -5.62
C ILE A 310 28.73 11.58 -4.78
N ALA A 311 27.82 12.31 -5.41
CA ALA A 311 26.56 12.69 -4.80
C ALA A 311 25.66 11.46 -4.58
N THR A 312 24.93 11.41 -3.46
CA THR A 312 24.12 10.24 -3.09
C THR A 312 23.04 9.93 -4.11
N GLY A 313 22.46 10.94 -4.75
CA GLY A 313 21.52 10.75 -5.86
C GLY A 313 22.13 9.99 -7.04
N GLU A 314 23.34 10.38 -7.45
CA GLU A 314 24.07 9.73 -8.55
C GLU A 314 24.51 8.32 -8.19
N LEU A 315 24.95 8.10 -6.94
CA LEU A 315 25.25 6.78 -6.40
C LEU A 315 24.03 5.85 -6.46
N VAL A 316 22.86 6.34 -6.06
CA VAL A 316 21.60 5.58 -6.13
C VAL A 316 21.23 5.26 -7.59
N ASP A 317 21.46 6.18 -8.52
CA ASP A 317 21.21 5.93 -9.94
C ASP A 317 22.19 4.93 -10.55
N ALA A 318 23.46 4.96 -10.14
CA ALA A 318 24.46 3.97 -10.53
C ALA A 318 24.11 2.57 -9.99
N LEU A 319 23.54 2.46 -8.79
CA LEU A 319 23.08 1.19 -8.21
C LEU A 319 21.87 0.58 -8.94
N LYS A 320 21.13 1.36 -9.74
CA LYS A 320 20.10 0.82 -10.65
C LYS A 320 20.69 0.22 -11.94
N GLN A 321 22.01 0.31 -12.12
CA GLN A 321 22.75 -0.25 -13.25
C GLN A 321 23.61 -1.44 -12.84
N GLY A 322 23.97 -2.26 -13.83
CA GLY A 322 24.76 -3.47 -13.66
C GLY A 322 23.91 -4.75 -13.70
N GLU A 323 24.43 -5.81 -13.10
CA GLU A 323 23.81 -7.15 -13.06
C GLU A 323 22.42 -7.13 -12.42
N TYR A 324 22.30 -6.43 -11.30
CA TYR A 324 21.04 -6.18 -10.59
C TYR A 324 20.75 -4.69 -10.54
N ALA A 325 19.50 -4.31 -10.84
CA ALA A 325 18.99 -2.98 -10.50
C ALA A 325 18.57 -2.98 -9.02
N ILE A 326 19.30 -2.23 -8.20
CA ILE A 326 19.08 -2.16 -6.75
C ILE A 326 18.31 -0.87 -6.43
N TYR A 327 17.20 -1.01 -5.73
CA TYR A 327 16.36 0.12 -5.34
C TYR A 327 16.28 0.25 -3.82
N PHE A 328 16.40 1.48 -3.32
CA PHE A 328 16.33 1.84 -1.91
C PHE A 328 15.17 2.78 -1.63
N ARG A 329 14.92 3.09 -0.35
CA ARG A 329 14.06 4.21 0.05
C ARG A 329 14.92 5.47 0.04
N GLY A 330 14.75 6.30 -0.99
CA GLY A 330 15.58 7.49 -1.23
C GLY A 330 14.97 8.83 -0.79
N TYR A 331 14.04 8.85 0.17
CA TYR A 331 13.33 10.09 0.54
C TYR A 331 14.23 11.20 1.11
N LYS A 332 15.44 10.84 1.57
CA LYS A 332 16.46 11.76 2.10
C LYS A 332 17.76 11.71 1.29
N ALA A 333 17.70 11.26 0.03
CA ALA A 333 18.90 11.13 -0.80
C ALA A 333 19.61 12.49 -0.99
N ASN A 334 18.85 13.59 -1.00
CA ASN A 334 19.36 14.96 -1.01
C ASN A 334 20.07 15.39 0.30
N GLU A 335 19.92 14.64 1.38
CA GLU A 335 20.61 14.83 2.66
C GLU A 335 21.75 13.81 2.85
N GLY A 336 22.11 13.08 1.80
CA GLY A 336 23.13 12.03 1.83
C GLY A 336 22.67 10.71 2.44
N ILE A 337 21.35 10.49 2.59
CA ILE A 337 20.79 9.37 3.34
C ILE A 337 19.81 8.54 2.50
N ILE A 338 19.96 7.22 2.55
CA ILE A 338 18.98 6.25 2.03
C ILE A 338 18.65 5.21 3.11
N GLU A 339 17.51 4.54 2.97
CA GLU A 339 17.17 3.39 3.82
C GLU A 339 17.04 2.11 2.99
N ALA A 340 17.55 1.00 3.51
CA ALA A 340 17.29 -0.35 3.03
C ALA A 340 16.23 -1.04 3.91
N ASP A 341 15.09 -1.37 3.31
CA ASP A 341 14.05 -2.20 3.92
C ASP A 341 14.37 -3.67 3.67
N VAL A 342 14.61 -4.42 4.75
CA VAL A 342 15.16 -5.78 4.67
C VAL A 342 14.09 -6.87 4.62
N ARG A 343 12.80 -6.52 4.62
CA ARG A 343 11.71 -7.51 4.59
C ARG A 343 11.60 -8.22 3.24
N SER A 344 11.99 -7.55 2.16
CA SER A 344 11.98 -8.10 0.79
C SER A 344 13.37 -8.53 0.31
N VAL A 345 14.36 -8.62 1.21
CA VAL A 345 15.76 -8.87 0.86
C VAL A 345 16.36 -9.94 1.78
N ASP A 346 16.93 -10.99 1.21
CA ASP A 346 17.63 -12.02 1.97
C ASP A 346 19.10 -11.66 2.25
N ARG A 347 19.79 -12.46 3.08
CA ARG A 347 21.20 -12.21 3.43
C ARG A 347 22.14 -12.25 2.21
N ALA A 348 21.86 -13.08 1.21
CA ALA A 348 22.70 -13.18 0.01
C ALA A 348 22.54 -11.93 -0.86
N GLN A 349 21.31 -11.44 -1.03
CA GLN A 349 21.02 -10.19 -1.70
C GLN A 349 21.63 -8.99 -0.96
N LEU A 350 21.58 -8.95 0.39
CA LEU A 350 22.26 -7.91 1.16
C LEU A 350 23.79 -7.90 0.92
N ALA A 351 24.42 -9.06 0.79
CA ALA A 351 25.84 -9.16 0.45
C ALA A 351 26.13 -8.59 -0.96
N ILE A 352 25.26 -8.87 -1.94
CA ILE A 352 25.35 -8.27 -3.29
C ILE A 352 25.21 -6.75 -3.21
N VAL A 353 24.27 -6.26 -2.41
CA VAL A 353 24.04 -4.82 -2.21
C VAL A 353 25.28 -4.14 -1.62
N ALA A 354 25.87 -4.69 -0.56
CA ALA A 354 27.08 -4.14 0.04
C ALA A 354 28.25 -4.09 -0.94
N ARG A 355 28.46 -5.19 -1.69
CA ARG A 355 29.49 -5.25 -2.74
C ARG A 355 29.29 -4.15 -3.78
N ARG A 356 28.07 -3.99 -4.30
CA ARG A 356 27.75 -2.98 -5.32
C ARG A 356 27.96 -1.55 -4.81
N ILE A 357 27.59 -1.27 -3.57
CA ILE A 357 27.88 0.04 -2.94
C ILE A 357 29.40 0.28 -2.91
N GLY A 358 30.19 -0.70 -2.47
CA GLY A 358 31.65 -0.60 -2.45
C GLY A 358 32.26 -0.40 -3.83
N GLU A 359 31.73 -1.05 -4.87
CA GLU A 359 32.19 -0.86 -6.26
C GLU A 359 31.91 0.56 -6.76
N VAL A 360 30.69 1.08 -6.57
CA VAL A 360 30.32 2.42 -7.05
C VAL A 360 31.15 3.51 -6.38
N ILE A 361 31.39 3.40 -5.07
CA ILE A 361 32.20 4.40 -4.33
C ILE A 361 33.68 4.34 -4.72
N ASN A 362 34.20 3.17 -5.13
CA ASN A 362 35.61 3.02 -5.49
C ASN A 362 35.90 3.26 -6.98
N GLN A 363 34.89 3.27 -7.87
CA GLN A 363 35.08 3.49 -9.31
C GLN A 363 35.62 4.89 -9.65
N GLU A 364 35.30 5.93 -8.85
CA GLU A 364 35.88 7.28 -9.05
C GLU A 364 37.32 7.41 -8.55
N LYS A 365 37.83 6.51 -7.71
CA LYS A 365 39.26 6.55 -7.34
C LYS A 365 40.19 6.07 -8.46
N GLN A 366 39.64 5.53 -9.54
CA GLN A 366 40.38 4.97 -10.67
C GLN A 366 40.14 5.70 -12.00
N ALA A 367 39.25 6.71 -12.03
CA ALA A 367 39.06 7.63 -13.15
C ALA A 367 39.79 8.96 -12.83
#